data_AF-R7IPS4-F1
#
_entry.id   AF-R7IPS4-F1
#
_cell.length_a   1.000
_cell.length_b   1.000
_cell.length_c   1.000
_cell.angle_alpha   90.00
_cell.angle_beta   90.00
_cell.angle_gamma   90.00
#
_symmetry.space_group_name_H-M   'P 1'
#
loop_
_entity.id
_entity.type
_entity.pdbx_description
1 polymer ?
#
loop_
_entity_poly.entity_id
_entity_poly.type
_entity_poly.pdbx_seq_one_letter_code
_entity_poly.pdbx_strand_id
1 'polypeptide(L)'
;MLDEEAEEAREGLVEEKGFFILPSKLFCNVRANAANDENLNETLESVFRHIEESAKGSEAENDFAGLFDDYDVNSNKLGSTVAKRNEKLVKLLNGVGEMNLGDVRDHSIDAFGDAYEYLMTMYASNAGKSDGEFFTPADVSELLARLGTVGKTEINKVYAPACGSGSLLLKAEKILGKDAIRNGFYGQERKAAEWCRRNESGRCERPFY
;
A
#
# COMPACT_ATOMS: atom_id res chain seq x y z
N MET A 1 12.81 22.22 -5.32
CA MET A 1 13.18 21.43 -6.51
C MET A 1 12.01 21.50 -7.45
N LEU A 2 12.26 21.95 -8.67
CA LEU A 2 11.27 21.97 -9.73
C LEU A 2 11.17 20.58 -10.36
N ASP A 3 10.06 20.31 -11.05
CA ASP A 3 9.84 19.03 -11.72
C ASP A 3 10.95 18.73 -12.75
N GLU A 4 11.35 19.74 -13.53
CA GLU A 4 12.42 19.62 -14.54
C GLU A 4 13.76 19.22 -13.92
N GLU A 5 14.08 19.71 -12.72
CA GLU A 5 15.31 19.37 -12.01
C GLU A 5 15.25 17.94 -11.44
N ALA A 6 14.06 17.47 -11.07
CA ALA A 6 13.87 16.14 -10.49
C ALA A 6 13.96 15.02 -11.52
N GLU A 7 13.71 15.32 -12.80
CA GLU A 7 13.81 14.35 -13.91
C GLU A 7 15.22 13.77 -14.05
N GLU A 8 16.26 14.53 -13.69
CA GLU A 8 17.64 14.02 -13.69
C GLU A 8 17.84 12.83 -12.74
N ALA A 9 17.02 12.74 -11.68
CA ALA A 9 17.08 11.65 -10.70
C ALA A 9 16.13 10.50 -11.04
N ARG A 10 15.30 10.60 -12.10
CA ARG A 10 14.25 9.61 -12.40
C ARG A 10 14.81 8.21 -12.59
N GLU A 11 15.84 8.06 -13.41
CA GLU A 11 16.41 6.75 -13.74
C GLU A 11 16.96 6.05 -12.49
N GLY A 12 17.76 6.76 -11.68
CA GLY A 12 18.31 6.21 -10.44
C GLY A 12 17.24 5.87 -9.39
N LEU A 13 16.18 6.68 -9.28
CA LEU A 13 15.08 6.40 -8.35
C LEU A 13 14.20 5.25 -8.81
N VAL A 14 13.96 5.09 -10.10
CA VAL A 14 13.25 3.92 -10.64
C VAL A 14 14.08 2.66 -10.45
N GLU A 15 15.40 2.72 -10.62
CA GLU A 15 16.29 1.57 -10.35
C GLU A 15 16.32 1.20 -8.86
N GLU A 16 16.39 2.18 -7.95
CA GLU A 16 16.50 1.92 -6.51
C GLU A 16 15.15 1.59 -5.84
N LYS A 17 14.06 2.26 -6.25
CA LYS A 17 12.75 2.21 -5.58
C LYS A 17 11.64 1.60 -6.44
N GLY A 18 11.87 1.41 -7.74
CA GLY A 18 10.89 0.85 -8.67
C GLY A 18 9.88 1.87 -9.24
N PHE A 19 9.89 3.12 -8.78
CA PHE A 19 8.97 4.17 -9.24
C PHE A 19 9.56 5.57 -9.02
N PHE A 20 8.93 6.58 -9.62
CA PHE A 20 9.31 7.98 -9.48
C PHE A 20 8.08 8.89 -9.39
N ILE A 21 8.14 9.85 -8.46
CA ILE A 21 7.08 10.85 -8.25
C ILE A 21 7.70 12.23 -8.41
N LEU A 22 7.15 13.02 -9.33
CA LEU A 22 7.54 14.42 -9.51
C LEU A 22 7.26 15.23 -8.24
N PRO A 23 8.10 16.23 -7.91
CA PRO A 23 7.86 17.14 -6.80
C PRO A 23 6.44 17.68 -6.77
N SER A 24 5.89 18.18 -7.89
CA SER A 24 4.51 18.67 -7.97
C SER A 24 3.43 17.63 -7.61
N LYS A 25 3.73 16.35 -7.85
CA LYS A 25 2.85 15.19 -7.64
C LYS A 25 3.04 14.53 -6.27
N LEU A 26 3.97 15.01 -5.44
CA LEU A 26 4.13 14.53 -4.07
C LEU A 26 2.87 14.82 -3.25
N PHE A 27 2.49 13.88 -2.39
CA PHE A 27 1.29 13.97 -1.55
C PHE A 27 1.19 15.30 -0.78
N CYS A 28 2.30 15.76 -0.20
CA CYS A 28 2.34 17.03 0.55
C CYS A 28 2.03 18.25 -0.33
N ASN A 29 2.54 18.27 -1.57
CA ASN A 29 2.33 19.37 -2.50
C ASN A 29 0.94 19.34 -3.11
N VAL A 30 0.43 18.15 -3.44
CA VAL A 30 -0.98 17.98 -3.87
C VAL A 30 -1.92 18.43 -2.75
N ARG A 31 -1.71 17.96 -1.52
CA ARG A 31 -2.53 18.37 -0.35
C ARG A 31 -2.48 19.88 -0.11
N ALA A 32 -1.30 20.49 -0.19
CA ALA A 32 -1.14 21.93 0.02
C ALA A 32 -1.95 22.77 -0.98
N ASN A 33 -2.08 22.30 -2.22
CA ASN A 33 -2.82 22.98 -3.28
C ASN A 33 -4.27 22.51 -3.45
N ALA A 34 -4.65 21.40 -2.81
CA ALA A 34 -5.92 20.71 -3.04
C ALA A 34 -7.16 21.61 -2.86
N ALA A 35 -7.14 22.52 -1.89
CA ALA A 35 -8.26 23.43 -1.64
C ALA A 35 -8.46 24.49 -2.74
N ASN A 36 -7.42 24.77 -3.54
CA ASN A 36 -7.43 25.75 -4.61
C ASN A 36 -7.53 25.11 -6.01
N ASP A 37 -7.51 23.77 -6.08
CA ASP A 37 -7.58 23.03 -7.34
C ASP A 37 -9.04 22.68 -7.68
N GLU A 38 -9.61 23.44 -8.62
CA GLU A 38 -10.97 23.21 -9.10
C GLU A 38 -11.16 21.84 -9.78
N ASN A 39 -10.07 21.21 -10.24
CA ASN A 39 -10.04 19.92 -10.94
C ASN A 39 -9.20 18.88 -10.19
N LEU A 40 -9.18 18.93 -8.86
CA LEU A 40 -8.42 18.01 -8.00
C LEU A 40 -8.61 16.52 -8.35
N ASN A 41 -9.82 16.12 -8.74
CA ASN A 41 -10.10 14.78 -9.24
C ASN A 41 -9.19 14.40 -10.43
N GLU A 42 -9.05 15.27 -11.43
CA GLU A 42 -8.19 15.03 -12.60
C GLU A 42 -6.71 15.07 -12.22
N THR A 43 -6.33 15.97 -11.30
CA THR A 43 -4.98 16.03 -10.75
C THR A 43 -4.60 14.72 -10.07
N LEU A 44 -5.46 14.17 -9.21
CA LEU A 44 -5.22 12.88 -8.55
C LEU A 44 -5.14 11.72 -9.54
N GLU A 45 -6.02 11.68 -10.55
CA GLU A 45 -5.96 10.69 -11.62
C GLU A 45 -4.61 10.75 -12.38
N SER A 46 -4.13 11.96 -12.68
CA SER A 46 -2.82 12.20 -13.31
C SER A 46 -1.64 11.81 -12.39
N VAL A 47 -1.79 11.94 -11.08
CA VAL A 47 -0.78 11.49 -10.10
C VAL A 47 -0.70 9.97 -10.10
N PHE A 48 -1.83 9.27 -9.96
CA PHE A 48 -1.87 7.80 -9.97
C PHE A 48 -1.30 7.23 -11.26
N ARG A 49 -1.76 7.72 -12.41
CA ARG A 49 -1.26 7.30 -13.71
C ARG A 49 0.24 7.51 -13.86
N HIS A 50 0.77 8.61 -13.35
CA HIS A 50 2.21 8.89 -13.43
C HIS A 50 3.04 7.96 -12.56
N ILE A 51 2.55 7.56 -11.39
CA ILE A 51 3.23 6.56 -10.55
C ILE A 51 3.33 5.23 -11.32
N GLU A 52 2.23 4.78 -11.92
CA GLU A 52 2.23 3.54 -12.73
C GLU A 52 3.12 3.66 -13.97
N GLU A 53 3.05 4.79 -14.69
CA GLU A 53 3.87 5.05 -15.87
C GLU A 53 5.36 5.14 -15.54
N SER A 54 5.72 5.63 -14.34
CA SER A 54 7.12 5.73 -13.92
C SER A 54 7.81 4.38 -13.77
N ALA A 55 7.05 3.34 -13.45
CA ALA A 55 7.55 1.97 -13.29
C ALA A 55 7.58 1.17 -14.61
N LYS A 56 6.96 1.67 -15.68
CA LYS A 56 6.88 0.95 -16.96
C LYS A 56 8.28 0.72 -17.55
N GLY A 57 8.55 -0.51 -17.96
CA GLY A 57 9.85 -0.94 -18.49
C GLY A 57 10.91 -1.22 -17.42
N SER A 58 10.60 -1.03 -16.14
CA SER A 58 11.47 -1.41 -15.02
C SER A 58 11.16 -2.82 -14.52
N GLU A 59 12.03 -3.39 -13.67
CA GLU A 59 11.76 -4.67 -13.00
C GLU A 59 10.50 -4.64 -12.12
N ALA A 60 10.13 -3.45 -11.63
CA ALA A 60 8.97 -3.22 -10.77
C ALA A 60 7.66 -2.99 -11.54
N GLU A 61 7.64 -3.03 -12.88
CA GLU A 61 6.44 -2.74 -13.67
C GLU A 61 5.21 -3.52 -13.19
N ASN A 62 5.36 -4.81 -12.90
CA ASN A 62 4.27 -5.67 -12.47
C ASN A 62 3.74 -5.36 -11.05
N ASP A 63 4.55 -4.70 -10.22
CA ASP A 63 4.16 -4.31 -8.86
C ASP A 63 3.28 -3.05 -8.88
N PHE A 64 3.46 -2.19 -9.88
CA PHE A 64 2.71 -0.93 -10.04
C PHE A 64 1.59 -1.00 -11.10
N ALA A 65 1.64 -1.94 -12.04
CA ALA A 65 0.63 -2.06 -13.09
C ALA A 65 -0.77 -2.35 -12.52
N GLY A 66 -1.71 -1.43 -12.77
CA GLY A 66 -3.09 -1.51 -12.29
C GLY A 66 -3.22 -1.35 -10.77
N LEU A 67 -2.24 -0.73 -10.12
CA LEU A 67 -2.26 -0.51 -8.68
C LEU A 67 -3.41 0.42 -8.25
N PHE A 68 -3.80 1.35 -9.11
CA PHE A 68 -4.85 2.34 -8.81
C PHE A 68 -6.16 2.14 -9.61
N ASP A 69 -6.31 1.03 -10.33
CA ASP A 69 -7.49 0.74 -11.19
C ASP A 69 -8.83 0.80 -10.44
N ASP A 70 -8.83 0.42 -9.16
CA ASP A 70 -10.04 0.42 -8.33
C ASP A 70 -10.40 1.82 -7.77
N TYR A 71 -9.54 2.82 -7.96
CA TYR A 71 -9.71 4.15 -7.36
C TYR A 71 -10.36 5.16 -8.32
N ASP A 72 -11.69 5.15 -8.36
CA ASP A 72 -12.48 6.09 -9.16
C ASP A 72 -12.72 7.43 -8.43
N VAL A 73 -11.83 8.40 -8.67
CA VAL A 73 -11.96 9.80 -8.21
C VAL A 73 -13.13 10.57 -8.84
N ASN A 74 -13.72 10.03 -9.91
CA ASN A 74 -14.86 10.59 -10.61
C ASN A 74 -16.19 9.93 -10.22
N SER A 75 -16.19 9.06 -9.21
CA SER A 75 -17.37 8.32 -8.79
C SER A 75 -18.51 9.22 -8.31
N ASN A 76 -19.74 8.88 -8.71
CA ASN A 76 -20.95 9.55 -8.20
C ASN A 76 -21.15 9.35 -6.69
N LYS A 77 -20.49 8.36 -6.08
CA LYS A 77 -20.48 8.17 -4.61
C LYS A 77 -19.69 9.28 -3.89
N LEU A 78 -18.68 9.86 -4.55
CA LEU A 78 -17.93 11.01 -4.02
C LEU A 78 -18.76 12.29 -4.13
N GLY A 79 -19.56 12.44 -5.18
CA GLY A 79 -20.49 13.57 -5.29
C GLY A 79 -21.11 13.66 -6.68
N SER A 80 -22.25 14.35 -6.76
CA SER A 80 -22.99 14.55 -8.01
C SER A 80 -22.36 15.60 -8.94
N THR A 81 -21.42 16.40 -8.45
CA THR A 81 -20.72 17.45 -9.22
C THR A 81 -19.23 17.42 -8.91
N VAL A 82 -18.40 17.91 -9.83
CA VAL A 82 -16.94 18.00 -9.66
C VAL A 82 -16.58 18.73 -8.37
N ALA A 83 -17.18 19.90 -8.11
CA ALA A 83 -16.96 20.65 -6.88
C ALA A 83 -17.24 19.84 -5.59
N LYS A 84 -18.34 19.06 -5.55
CA LYS A 84 -18.67 18.22 -4.39
C LYS A 84 -17.71 17.04 -4.23
N ARG A 85 -17.24 16.46 -5.33
CA ARG A 85 -16.23 15.41 -5.31
C ARG A 85 -14.93 15.97 -4.75
N ASN A 86 -14.48 17.11 -5.26
CA ASN A 86 -13.26 17.78 -4.84
C ASN A 86 -13.33 18.21 -3.37
N GLU A 87 -14.48 18.71 -2.89
CA GLU A 87 -14.68 18.98 -1.45
C GLU A 87 -14.44 17.73 -0.58
N LYS A 88 -14.94 16.55 -1.00
CA LYS A 88 -14.68 15.29 -0.28
C LYS A 88 -13.23 14.84 -0.40
N LEU A 89 -12.63 14.94 -1.59
CA LEU A 89 -11.23 14.58 -1.82
C LEU A 89 -10.29 15.43 -0.97
N VAL A 90 -10.53 16.74 -0.86
CA VAL A 90 -9.79 17.64 0.05
C VAL A 90 -9.90 17.17 1.50
N LYS A 91 -11.11 16.81 1.97
CA LYS A 91 -11.31 16.28 3.32
C LYS A 91 -10.55 14.97 3.54
N LEU A 92 -10.51 14.09 2.54
CA LEU A 92 -9.75 12.84 2.60
C LEU A 92 -8.24 13.08 2.66
N LEU A 93 -7.70 13.96 1.80
CA LEU A 93 -6.29 14.32 1.79
C LEU A 93 -5.85 14.95 3.12
N ASN A 94 -6.68 15.83 3.67
CA ASN A 94 -6.42 16.42 4.99
C ASN A 94 -6.52 15.37 6.10
N GLY A 95 -7.53 14.52 6.08
CA GLY A 95 -7.68 13.43 7.06
C GLY A 95 -6.47 12.49 7.09
N VAL A 96 -5.95 12.11 5.92
CA VAL A 96 -4.72 11.29 5.82
C VAL A 96 -3.50 12.09 6.28
N GLY A 97 -3.35 13.34 5.84
CA GLY A 97 -2.19 14.15 6.17
C GLY A 97 -2.16 14.70 7.60
N GLU A 98 -3.26 14.62 8.34
CA GLU A 98 -3.36 14.96 9.77
C GLU A 98 -3.16 13.74 10.67
N MET A 99 -3.09 12.52 10.11
CA MET A 99 -2.73 11.34 10.89
C MET A 99 -1.33 11.53 11.44
N ASN A 100 -1.22 11.51 12.78
CA ASN A 100 0.06 11.58 13.45
C ASN A 100 0.77 10.22 13.38
N LEU A 101 1.36 9.93 12.22
CA LEU A 101 2.17 8.74 11.97
C LEU A 101 3.66 8.97 12.33
N GLY A 102 3.96 10.13 12.94
CA GLY A 102 5.27 10.65 13.32
C GLY A 102 6.23 10.91 12.15
N ASP A 103 7.51 11.19 12.45
CA ASP A 103 8.51 11.58 11.44
C ASP A 103 9.16 10.35 10.79
N VAL A 104 9.16 10.28 9.46
CA VAL A 104 9.72 9.18 8.65
C VAL A 104 11.17 8.87 9.03
N ARG A 105 11.90 9.85 9.60
CA ARG A 105 13.30 9.72 10.02
C ARG A 105 13.52 8.94 11.31
N ASP A 106 12.54 8.92 12.21
CA ASP A 106 12.64 8.26 13.54
C ASP A 106 11.81 6.98 13.64
N HIS A 107 11.08 6.61 12.57
CA HIS A 107 10.26 5.41 12.56
C HIS A 107 10.99 4.21 11.96
N SER A 108 11.23 3.22 12.81
CA SER A 108 10.95 1.84 12.44
C SER A 108 9.58 1.81 11.76
N ILE A 109 9.52 1.26 10.54
CA ILE A 109 8.38 1.02 9.61
C ILE A 109 7.02 0.60 10.26
N ASP A 110 6.99 0.34 11.57
CA ASP A 110 5.88 -0.20 12.36
C ASP A 110 4.66 0.74 12.48
N ALA A 111 4.81 2.05 12.67
CA ALA A 111 3.66 2.93 12.95
C ALA A 111 2.70 3.08 11.74
N PHE A 112 3.25 3.19 10.53
CA PHE A 112 2.45 3.24 9.30
C PHE A 112 1.83 1.88 8.99
N GLY A 113 2.59 0.79 9.18
CA GLY A 113 2.11 -0.58 9.04
C GLY A 113 0.96 -0.89 10.01
N ASP A 114 1.10 -0.54 11.28
CA ASP A 114 0.06 -0.75 12.30
C ASP A 114 -1.20 0.09 12.02
N ALA A 115 -1.04 1.35 11.58
CA ALA A 115 -2.17 2.18 11.16
C ALA A 115 -2.90 1.57 9.95
N TYR A 116 -2.16 1.00 9.00
CA TYR A 116 -2.72 0.30 7.86
C TYR A 116 -3.47 -0.98 8.28
N GLU A 117 -2.88 -1.82 9.14
CA GLU A 117 -3.54 -3.01 9.69
C GLU A 117 -4.83 -2.65 10.45
N TYR A 118 -4.82 -1.54 11.20
CA TYR A 118 -5.99 -1.05 11.91
C TYR A 118 -7.12 -0.65 10.94
N LEU A 119 -6.81 0.14 9.89
CA LEU A 119 -7.79 0.52 8.87
C LEU A 119 -8.38 -0.70 8.17
N MET A 120 -7.55 -1.70 7.86
CA MET A 120 -8.00 -2.96 7.27
C MET A 120 -8.93 -3.75 8.20
N THR A 121 -8.63 -3.78 9.50
CA THR A 121 -9.47 -4.43 10.52
C THR A 121 -10.84 -3.74 10.62
N MET A 122 -10.87 -2.40 10.61
CA MET A 122 -12.10 -1.62 10.65
C MET A 122 -12.95 -1.82 9.39
N TYR A 123 -12.32 -1.88 8.21
CA TYR A 123 -13.02 -2.17 6.97
C TYR A 123 -13.63 -3.56 6.97
N ALA A 124 -12.86 -4.58 7.37
CA ALA A 124 -13.35 -5.96 7.46
C ALA A 124 -14.52 -6.10 8.45
N SER A 125 -14.44 -5.44 9.60
CA SER A 125 -15.50 -5.46 10.63
C SER A 125 -16.79 -4.81 10.16
N ASN A 126 -16.70 -3.75 9.34
CA ASN A 126 -17.86 -3.03 8.81
C ASN A 126 -18.41 -3.63 7.50
N ALA A 127 -17.62 -4.41 6.76
CA ALA A 127 -18.00 -4.95 5.46
C ALA A 127 -19.07 -6.06 5.50
N GLY A 128 -19.46 -6.54 6.69
CA GLY A 128 -20.58 -7.45 6.87
C GLY A 128 -20.58 -8.63 5.88
N LYS A 129 -19.50 -9.41 5.82
CA LYS A 129 -19.41 -10.54 4.89
C LYS A 129 -19.74 -11.88 5.56
N SER A 130 -20.71 -12.58 5.00
CA SER A 130 -21.23 -13.89 5.41
C SER A 130 -20.62 -15.07 4.65
N ASP A 131 -19.52 -14.87 3.90
CA ASP A 131 -19.05 -15.81 2.87
C ASP A 131 -17.69 -16.49 3.17
N GLY A 132 -17.31 -16.56 4.45
CA GLY A 132 -16.14 -17.35 4.89
C GLY A 132 -14.77 -16.70 4.70
N GLU A 133 -14.71 -15.50 4.12
CA GLU A 133 -13.50 -14.69 4.00
C GLU A 133 -13.35 -13.79 5.24
N PHE A 134 -12.47 -14.17 6.15
CA PHE A 134 -12.23 -13.45 7.41
C PHE A 134 -10.85 -12.80 7.40
N PHE A 135 -10.80 -11.50 7.71
CA PHE A 135 -9.55 -10.87 8.12
C PHE A 135 -9.08 -11.53 9.40
N THR A 136 -7.87 -12.11 9.40
CA THR A 136 -7.28 -12.70 10.61
C THR A 136 -6.91 -11.57 11.58
N PRO A 137 -7.56 -11.47 12.76
CA PRO A 137 -7.24 -10.43 13.73
C PRO A 137 -5.75 -10.46 14.10
N ALA A 138 -5.18 -9.29 14.40
CA ALA A 138 -3.74 -9.15 14.65
C ALA A 138 -3.22 -10.14 15.72
N ASP A 139 -3.95 -10.31 16.82
CA ASP A 139 -3.59 -11.23 17.90
C ASP A 139 -3.57 -12.70 17.46
N VAL A 140 -4.50 -13.10 16.59
CA VAL A 140 -4.55 -14.47 16.04
C VAL A 140 -3.38 -14.68 15.08
N SER A 141 -3.10 -13.68 14.24
CA SER A 141 -1.94 -13.72 13.33
C SER A 141 -0.63 -13.81 14.10
N GLU A 142 -0.47 -13.05 15.18
CA GLU A 142 0.71 -13.13 16.05
C GLU A 142 0.83 -14.49 16.73
N LEU A 143 -0.27 -15.02 17.28
CA LEU A 143 -0.28 -16.35 17.90
C LEU A 143 0.15 -17.43 16.90
N LEU A 144 -0.43 -17.45 15.70
CA LEU A 144 -0.11 -18.41 14.66
C LEU A 144 1.35 -18.29 14.20
N ALA A 145 1.85 -17.06 14.03
CA ALA A 145 3.24 -16.83 13.69
C ALA A 145 4.19 -17.33 14.79
N ARG A 146 3.92 -17.01 16.07
CA ARG A 146 4.68 -17.54 17.21
C ARG A 146 4.67 -19.06 17.25
N LEU A 147 3.52 -19.70 17.02
CA LEU A 147 3.39 -21.16 16.96
C LEU A 147 4.21 -21.76 15.80
N GLY A 148 4.19 -21.15 14.62
CA GLY A 148 4.94 -21.61 13.45
C GLY A 148 6.47 -21.45 13.58
N THR A 149 6.91 -20.53 14.45
CA THR A 149 8.32 -20.19 14.66
C THR A 149 8.90 -20.66 15.99
N VAL A 150 8.13 -21.38 16.83
CA VAL A 150 8.61 -21.87 18.14
C VAL A 150 9.96 -22.57 18.00
N GLY A 151 10.94 -22.11 18.78
CA GLY A 151 12.29 -22.68 18.84
C GLY A 151 13.15 -22.42 17.60
N LYS A 152 12.67 -21.61 16.66
CA LYS A 152 13.42 -21.20 15.47
C LYS A 152 13.96 -19.79 15.64
N THR A 153 15.24 -19.61 15.38
CA THR A 153 15.88 -18.30 15.28
C THR A 153 16.01 -17.83 13.82
N GLU A 154 15.77 -18.74 12.88
CA GLU A 154 15.88 -18.50 11.45
C GLU A 154 15.00 -19.49 10.69
N ILE A 155 14.39 -19.04 9.59
CA ILE A 155 13.56 -19.85 8.71
C ILE A 155 13.88 -19.60 7.24
N ASN A 156 13.65 -20.62 6.40
CA ASN A 156 13.92 -20.51 4.98
C ASN A 156 12.91 -19.60 4.28
N LYS A 157 11.61 -19.87 4.43
CA LYS A 157 10.51 -19.13 3.79
C LYS A 157 9.23 -19.22 4.62
N VAL A 158 8.36 -18.22 4.49
CA VAL A 158 7.00 -18.24 5.07
C VAL A 158 5.99 -18.40 3.94
N TYR A 159 5.00 -19.27 4.11
CA TYR A 159 3.98 -19.52 3.09
C TYR A 159 2.58 -19.47 3.68
N ALA A 160 1.67 -18.71 3.05
CA ALA A 160 0.26 -18.61 3.39
C ALA A 160 -0.63 -18.90 2.16
N PRO A 161 -1.37 -20.02 2.12
CA PRO A 161 -2.16 -20.44 0.96
C PRO A 161 -3.46 -19.66 0.74
N ALA A 162 -3.86 -18.83 1.71
CA ALA A 162 -4.97 -17.88 1.63
C ALA A 162 -4.54 -16.62 2.39
N CYS A 163 -3.64 -15.84 1.78
CA CYS A 163 -2.92 -14.77 2.46
C CYS A 163 -3.81 -13.58 2.80
N GLY A 164 -4.92 -13.38 2.08
CA GLY A 164 -5.75 -12.18 2.16
C GLY A 164 -4.89 -10.92 2.07
N SER A 165 -4.89 -10.12 3.14
CA SER A 165 -4.07 -8.89 3.24
C SER A 165 -2.57 -9.12 3.45
N GLY A 166 -2.11 -10.35 3.67
CA GLY A 166 -0.71 -10.68 3.96
C GLY A 166 -0.26 -10.40 5.40
N SER A 167 -1.16 -9.98 6.29
CA SER A 167 -0.83 -9.62 7.69
C SER A 167 -0.12 -10.75 8.46
N LEU A 168 -0.55 -12.00 8.30
CA LEU A 168 0.09 -13.16 8.93
C LEU A 168 1.56 -13.33 8.49
N LEU A 169 1.85 -13.07 7.21
CA LEU A 169 3.22 -13.17 6.68
C LEU A 169 4.12 -12.13 7.35
N LEU A 170 3.64 -10.89 7.48
CA LEU A 170 4.38 -9.80 8.13
C LEU A 170 4.63 -10.05 9.63
N LYS A 171 3.70 -10.71 10.35
CA LYS A 171 3.91 -11.05 11.76
C LYS A 171 5.09 -11.99 11.96
N ALA A 172 5.37 -12.89 11.00
CA ALA A 172 6.55 -13.75 11.07
C ALA A 172 7.85 -12.91 11.02
N GLU A 173 7.88 -11.85 10.19
CA GLU A 173 9.00 -10.89 10.17
C GLU A 173 9.12 -10.13 11.49
N LYS A 174 8.00 -9.63 12.02
CA LYS A 174 7.99 -8.88 13.28
C LYS A 174 8.51 -9.70 14.46
N ILE A 175 8.29 -11.02 14.46
CA ILE A 175 8.72 -11.94 15.52
C ILE A 175 10.19 -12.37 15.36
N LEU A 176 10.62 -12.70 14.14
CA LEU A 176 11.95 -13.28 13.88
C LEU A 176 13.01 -12.23 13.49
N GLY A 177 12.58 -11.08 12.98
CA GLY A 177 13.43 -10.10 12.31
C GLY A 177 13.58 -10.39 10.81
N LYS A 178 13.78 -9.33 10.03
CA LYS A 178 13.94 -9.39 8.56
C LYS A 178 15.04 -10.35 8.11
N ASP A 179 16.19 -10.31 8.78
CA ASP A 179 17.37 -11.11 8.42
C ASP A 179 17.21 -12.61 8.74
N ALA A 180 16.24 -12.97 9.56
CA ALA A 180 15.96 -14.36 9.93
C ALA A 180 15.09 -15.11 8.90
N ILE A 181 14.66 -14.45 7.83
CA ILE A 181 13.81 -15.02 6.76
C ILE A 181 14.58 -15.00 5.44
N ARG A 182 15.18 -16.13 5.06
CA ARG A 182 16.17 -16.18 3.96
C ARG A 182 15.61 -15.95 2.56
N ASN A 183 14.50 -16.61 2.22
CA ASN A 183 13.90 -16.62 0.89
C ASN A 183 12.55 -15.90 0.83
N GLY A 184 12.24 -15.07 1.83
CA GLY A 184 11.06 -14.20 1.84
C GLY A 184 9.72 -14.90 2.08
N PHE A 185 8.66 -14.23 1.62
CA PHE A 185 7.26 -14.58 1.88
C PHE A 185 6.56 -15.03 0.60
N TYR A 186 5.61 -15.95 0.74
CA TYR A 186 4.84 -16.48 -0.37
C TYR A 186 3.37 -16.53 0.01
N GLY A 187 2.51 -15.91 -0.78
CA GLY A 187 1.06 -15.83 -0.56
C GLY A 187 0.28 -16.30 -1.78
N GLN A 188 -0.81 -17.03 -1.57
CA GLN A 188 -1.84 -17.25 -2.58
C GLN A 188 -3.14 -16.59 -2.13
N GLU A 189 -3.87 -15.98 -3.06
CA GLU A 189 -5.20 -15.43 -2.82
C GLU A 189 -6.08 -15.64 -4.05
N ARG A 190 -7.33 -16.06 -3.84
CA ARG A 190 -8.27 -16.39 -4.92
C ARG A 190 -8.85 -15.14 -5.57
N LYS A 191 -9.03 -14.06 -4.81
CA LYS A 191 -9.60 -12.79 -5.31
C LYS A 191 -8.51 -11.75 -5.52
N ALA A 192 -8.36 -11.28 -6.75
CA ALA A 192 -7.35 -10.27 -7.13
C ALA A 192 -7.47 -8.93 -6.38
N ALA A 193 -8.65 -8.62 -5.84
CA ALA A 193 -8.93 -7.38 -5.11
C ALA A 193 -8.44 -7.36 -3.65
N GLU A 194 -7.93 -8.48 -3.11
CA GLU A 194 -7.32 -8.51 -1.78
C GLU A 194 -5.80 -8.34 -1.86
N TRP A 195 -5.39 -7.06 -1.95
CA TRP A 195 -4.21 -6.32 -1.43
C TRP A 195 -2.84 -7.00 -1.16
N CYS A 196 -2.63 -8.30 -1.35
CA CYS A 196 -1.38 -9.03 -1.05
C CYS A 196 -0.16 -8.53 -1.89
N ARG A 197 -0.37 -7.60 -2.85
CA ARG A 197 0.70 -6.94 -3.64
C ARG A 197 1.49 -5.85 -2.90
N ARG A 198 1.06 -5.39 -1.72
CA ARG A 198 1.47 -4.08 -1.18
C ARG A 198 2.60 -4.07 -0.13
N ASN A 199 3.41 -5.12 -0.01
CA ASN A 199 4.47 -5.16 1.02
C ASN A 199 5.87 -5.03 0.43
N GLU A 200 6.66 -4.11 1.00
CA GLU A 200 8.03 -3.68 0.65
C GLU A 200 9.11 -4.80 0.68
N SER A 201 8.73 -6.06 0.84
CA SER A 201 9.65 -7.19 0.89
C SER A 201 9.92 -7.85 -0.47
N GLY A 202 9.20 -7.49 -1.53
CA GLY A 202 9.38 -8.05 -2.88
C GLY A 202 8.97 -9.52 -2.97
N ARG A 203 8.14 -9.83 -3.98
CA ARG A 203 7.58 -11.15 -4.33
C ARG A 203 6.37 -11.62 -3.53
N CYS A 204 5.19 -11.25 -4.04
CA CYS A 204 4.00 -12.10 -3.99
C CYS A 204 3.94 -12.90 -5.32
N GLU A 205 4.74 -13.96 -5.45
CA GLU A 205 4.71 -14.79 -6.65
C GLU A 205 3.45 -15.67 -6.68
N ARG A 206 2.59 -15.39 -7.66
CA ARG A 206 1.46 -16.24 -8.08
C ARG A 206 1.94 -17.65 -8.45
N PRO A 207 1.27 -18.72 -8.02
CA PRO A 207 1.01 -19.86 -8.88
C PRO A 207 -0.33 -19.62 -9.57
N PHE A 208 -0.27 -19.48 -10.89
CA PHE A 208 -1.44 -19.61 -11.74
C PHE A 208 -2.06 -21.01 -11.57
N TYR A 209 -3.38 -21.06 -11.53
CA TYR A 209 -4.11 -22.02 -12.35
C TYR A 209 -4.99 -21.24 -13.33
#